data_AF-A0A5S9MEB1-F1
#
_entry.id   AF-A0A5S9MEB1-F1
#
_cell.length_a   1.000
_cell.length_b   1.000
_cell.length_c   1.000
_cell.angle_alpha   90.00
_cell.angle_beta   90.00
_cell.angle_gamma   90.00
#
_symmetry.space_group_name_H-M   'P 1'
#
loop_
_entity.id
_entity.type
_entity.pdbx_description
1 polymer ?
#
loop_
_entity_poly.entity_id
_entity_poly.type
_entity_poly.pdbx_seq_one_letter_code
_entity_poly.pdbx_strand_id
1 'polypeptide(L)'
;MIEDSLKCEEAGAIALVLECVPGELTKRITDMLKIPVIGIGAGAEADGQVLVYHDVVGYGVSRTPKFVKQYAQIDTVLEEALIQYTKEVKARTFPETCTRFISKKKSLMAYMGGNQKMNVVTHIHELKN
;
A
#
# COMPACT_ATOMS: atom_id res chain seq x y z
N MET A 1 -9.36 -24.93 -22.14
CA MET A 1 -9.93 -24.21 -20.97
C MET A 1 -10.74 -25.12 -20.07
N ILE A 2 -11.88 -25.72 -20.50
CA ILE A 2 -12.64 -26.65 -19.63
C ILE A 2 -11.78 -27.84 -19.19
N GLU A 3 -11.09 -28.49 -20.13
CA GLU A 3 -10.18 -29.60 -19.82
C GLU A 3 -9.03 -29.16 -18.89
N ASP A 4 -8.49 -27.97 -19.09
CA ASP A 4 -7.41 -27.43 -18.27
C ASP A 4 -7.90 -27.13 -16.84
N SER A 5 -9.10 -26.58 -16.70
CA SER A 5 -9.76 -26.36 -15.41
C SER A 5 -9.91 -27.65 -14.61
N LEU A 6 -10.34 -28.74 -15.27
CA LEU A 6 -10.46 -30.07 -14.65
C LEU A 6 -9.09 -30.61 -14.25
N LYS A 7 -8.08 -30.50 -15.11
CA LYS A 7 -6.70 -30.91 -14.79
C LYS A 7 -6.12 -30.16 -13.60
N CYS A 8 -6.43 -28.85 -13.47
CA CYS A 8 -6.01 -28.07 -12.30
C CYS A 8 -6.65 -28.60 -11.01
N GLU A 9 -7.95 -28.91 -11.04
CA GLU A 9 -8.64 -29.53 -9.90
C GLU A 9 -8.08 -30.92 -9.57
N GLU A 10 -7.88 -31.78 -10.58
CA GLU A 10 -7.28 -33.11 -10.42
C GLU A 10 -5.86 -33.05 -9.84
N ALA A 11 -5.09 -32.02 -10.19
CA ALA A 11 -3.77 -31.76 -9.63
C ALA A 11 -3.80 -31.25 -8.17
N GLY A 12 -4.99 -31.05 -7.59
CA GLY A 12 -5.17 -30.65 -6.20
C GLY A 12 -5.24 -29.14 -5.97
N ALA A 13 -5.56 -28.35 -7.00
CA ALA A 13 -5.88 -26.93 -6.80
C ALA A 13 -7.07 -26.80 -5.82
N ILE A 14 -7.02 -25.80 -4.94
CA ILE A 14 -8.10 -25.56 -3.96
C ILE A 14 -9.10 -24.49 -4.41
N ALA A 15 -8.77 -23.76 -5.47
CA ALA A 15 -9.60 -22.75 -6.14
C ALA A 15 -9.02 -22.50 -7.54
N LEU A 16 -9.83 -21.95 -8.45
CA LEU A 16 -9.41 -21.59 -9.79
C LEU A 16 -9.74 -20.13 -10.09
N VAL A 17 -8.79 -19.37 -10.64
CA VAL A 17 -9.04 -18.00 -11.12
C VAL A 17 -9.33 -18.03 -12.62
N LEU A 18 -10.42 -17.41 -13.05
CA LEU A 18 -10.73 -17.16 -14.46
C LEU A 18 -10.62 -15.65 -14.74
N GLU A 19 -9.80 -15.30 -15.74
CA GLU A 19 -9.53 -13.92 -16.13
C GLU A 19 -9.99 -13.65 -17.56
N CYS A 20 -10.76 -12.56 -17.74
CA CYS A 20 -11.23 -12.10 -19.05
C CYS A 20 -11.99 -13.17 -19.86
N VAL A 21 -12.82 -13.96 -19.16
CA VAL A 21 -13.61 -15.06 -19.72
C VAL A 21 -15.07 -14.63 -19.93
N PRO A 22 -15.74 -15.00 -21.04
CA PRO A 22 -17.18 -14.76 -21.18
C PRO A 22 -18.01 -15.45 -20.07
N GLY A 23 -18.97 -14.74 -19.48
CA GLY A 23 -19.77 -15.23 -18.34
C GLY A 23 -20.46 -16.58 -18.57
N GLU A 24 -20.92 -16.86 -19.79
CA GLU A 24 -21.51 -18.17 -20.13
C GLU A 24 -20.51 -19.34 -19.99
N LEU A 25 -19.23 -19.10 -20.32
CA LEU A 25 -18.18 -20.10 -20.19
C LEU A 25 -17.75 -20.22 -18.72
N THR A 26 -17.65 -19.11 -18.00
CA THR A 26 -17.44 -19.11 -16.54
C THR A 26 -18.49 -19.96 -15.86
N LYS A 27 -19.77 -19.73 -16.15
CA LYS A 27 -20.88 -20.51 -15.58
C LYS A 27 -20.69 -22.02 -15.78
N ARG A 28 -20.35 -22.44 -17.00
CA ARG A 28 -20.14 -23.86 -17.30
C ARG A 28 -18.99 -24.45 -16.49
N ILE A 29 -17.89 -23.70 -16.32
CA ILE A 29 -16.74 -24.15 -15.55
C ILE A 29 -17.09 -24.20 -14.05
N THR A 30 -17.73 -23.16 -13.51
CA THR A 30 -18.22 -23.11 -12.12
C THR A 30 -19.15 -24.29 -11.82
N ASP A 31 -20.11 -24.59 -12.71
CA ASP A 31 -21.06 -25.70 -12.51
C ASP A 31 -20.38 -27.10 -12.57
N MET A 32 -19.19 -27.21 -13.17
CA MET A 32 -18.47 -28.48 -13.36
C MET A 32 -17.44 -28.79 -12.26
N LEU A 33 -16.77 -27.77 -11.73
CA LEU A 33 -15.75 -27.93 -10.70
C LEU A 33 -16.39 -28.07 -9.31
N LYS A 34 -15.70 -28.78 -8.42
CA LYS A 34 -16.02 -28.87 -6.99
C LYS A 34 -15.31 -27.79 -6.18
N ILE A 35 -14.23 -27.22 -6.72
CA ILE A 35 -13.47 -26.14 -6.11
C ILE A 35 -14.03 -24.76 -6.50
N PRO A 36 -13.93 -23.75 -5.62
CA PRO A 36 -14.42 -22.40 -5.92
C PRO A 36 -13.74 -21.78 -7.14
N VAL A 37 -14.55 -21.14 -7.98
CA VAL A 37 -14.10 -20.33 -9.12
C VAL A 37 -14.12 -18.85 -8.76
N ILE A 38 -13.00 -18.15 -8.93
CA ILE A 38 -12.85 -16.72 -8.67
C ILE A 38 -12.70 -15.98 -10.00
N GLY A 39 -13.62 -15.06 -10.28
CA GLY A 39 -13.63 -14.29 -11.52
C GLY A 39 -12.90 -12.94 -11.41
N ILE A 40 -12.16 -12.57 -12.47
CA ILE A 40 -11.73 -11.19 -12.74
C ILE A 40 -12.05 -10.84 -14.19
N GLY A 41 -13.05 -9.98 -14.39
CA GLY A 41 -13.61 -9.75 -15.71
C GLY A 41 -14.18 -11.02 -16.35
N ALA A 42 -14.67 -11.95 -15.52
CA ALA A 42 -15.19 -13.26 -15.94
C ALA A 42 -16.71 -13.40 -15.78
N GLY A 43 -17.43 -12.29 -15.61
CA GLY A 43 -18.86 -12.30 -15.31
C GLY A 43 -19.17 -12.59 -13.83
N ALA A 44 -20.45 -12.46 -13.47
CA ALA A 44 -20.93 -12.67 -12.09
C ALA A 44 -21.23 -14.14 -11.78
N GLU A 45 -21.03 -15.03 -12.75
CA GLU A 45 -21.31 -16.46 -12.67
C GLU A 45 -20.20 -17.28 -11.98
N ALA A 46 -19.09 -16.65 -11.60
CA ALA A 46 -18.08 -17.24 -10.71
C ALA A 46 -18.54 -17.19 -9.25
N ASP A 47 -18.09 -18.12 -8.40
CA ASP A 47 -18.44 -18.18 -6.98
C ASP A 47 -17.95 -16.98 -6.17
N GLY A 48 -16.82 -16.41 -6.60
CA GLY A 48 -16.22 -15.22 -6.01
C GLY A 48 -15.66 -14.28 -7.07
N GLN A 49 -15.25 -13.10 -6.64
CA GLN A 49 -14.70 -12.06 -7.52
C GLN A 49 -13.40 -11.52 -6.93
N VAL A 50 -12.47 -11.16 -7.81
CA VAL A 50 -11.22 -10.50 -7.44
C VAL A 50 -10.96 -9.30 -8.35
N LEU A 51 -10.45 -8.22 -7.77
CA LEU A 51 -9.96 -7.05 -8.48
C LEU A 51 -8.66 -6.58 -7.85
N VAL A 52 -7.84 -5.88 -8.63
CA VAL A 52 -6.63 -5.23 -8.12
C VAL A 52 -7.05 -4.00 -7.30
N TYR A 53 -6.55 -3.91 -6.07
CA TYR A 53 -6.86 -2.81 -5.14
C TYR A 53 -6.68 -1.42 -5.80
N HIS A 54 -5.58 -1.20 -6.51
CA HIS A 54 -5.27 0.07 -7.19
C HIS A 54 -6.36 0.48 -8.17
N ASP A 55 -6.90 -0.46 -8.95
CA ASP A 55 -7.98 -0.19 -9.91
C ASP A 55 -9.32 0.10 -9.21
N VAL A 56 -9.56 -0.54 -8.05
CA VAL A 56 -10.76 -0.31 -7.25
C VAL A 56 -10.76 1.10 -6.64
N VAL A 57 -9.62 1.56 -6.12
CA VAL A 57 -9.52 2.86 -5.44
C VAL A 57 -9.02 4.00 -6.32
N GLY A 58 -8.66 3.71 -7.58
CA GLY A 58 -8.08 4.70 -8.48
C GLY A 58 -6.77 5.28 -7.94
N TYR A 59 -5.81 4.40 -7.63
CA TYR A 59 -4.48 4.80 -7.18
C TYR A 59 -3.42 4.52 -8.25
N GLY A 60 -2.87 5.57 -8.84
CA GLY A 60 -1.87 5.49 -9.90
C GLY A 60 -2.42 4.91 -11.20
N VAL A 61 -3.74 5.00 -11.42
CA VAL A 61 -4.43 4.39 -12.55
C VAL A 61 -4.70 5.44 -13.61
N SER A 62 -3.94 5.40 -14.71
CA SER A 62 -4.16 6.29 -15.87
C SER A 62 -5.29 5.81 -16.78
N ARG A 63 -5.58 4.50 -16.76
CA ARG A 63 -6.66 3.88 -17.54
C ARG A 63 -7.21 2.66 -16.82
N THR A 64 -8.45 2.77 -16.35
CA THR A 64 -9.17 1.68 -15.70
C THR A 64 -9.60 0.62 -16.73
N PRO A 65 -9.31 -0.68 -16.53
CA PRO A 65 -9.79 -1.75 -17.40
C PRO A 65 -11.31 -1.79 -17.48
N LYS A 66 -11.87 -2.22 -18.62
CA LYS A 66 -13.32 -2.20 -18.87
C LYS A 66 -14.14 -3.02 -17.88
N PHE A 67 -13.57 -4.06 -17.31
CA PHE A 67 -14.23 -4.95 -16.35
C PHE A 67 -14.11 -4.47 -14.90
N VAL A 68 -13.36 -3.40 -14.64
CA VAL A 68 -13.24 -2.85 -13.30
C VAL A 68 -14.30 -1.78 -13.09
N LYS A 69 -15.04 -1.90 -11.99
CA LYS A 69 -15.78 -0.79 -11.41
C LYS A 69 -14.88 -0.09 -10.41
N GLN A 70 -14.52 1.16 -10.69
CA GLN A 70 -13.80 2.01 -9.77
C GLN A 70 -14.78 2.56 -8.70
N TYR A 71 -14.40 2.46 -7.43
CA TYR A 71 -15.21 2.86 -6.28
C TYR A 71 -14.77 4.18 -5.64
N ALA A 72 -13.52 4.60 -5.89
CA ALA A 72 -12.97 5.88 -5.45
C ALA A 72 -11.93 6.38 -6.45
N GLN A 73 -11.57 7.66 -6.37
CA GLN A 73 -10.40 8.23 -7.05
C GLN A 73 -9.51 8.89 -6.00
N ILE A 74 -8.52 8.16 -5.50
CA ILE A 74 -7.74 8.62 -4.34
C ILE A 74 -6.48 9.40 -4.70
N ASP A 75 -6.08 9.41 -5.98
CA ASP A 75 -4.87 10.11 -6.43
C ASP A 75 -4.80 11.57 -5.95
N THR A 76 -5.88 12.33 -6.14
CA THR A 76 -5.94 13.74 -5.71
C THR A 76 -5.85 13.89 -4.19
N VAL A 77 -6.54 13.02 -3.44
CA VAL A 77 -6.52 13.04 -1.97
C VAL A 77 -5.12 12.73 -1.44
N LEU A 78 -4.44 11.76 -2.06
CA LEU A 78 -3.07 11.40 -1.72
C LEU A 78 -2.09 12.52 -2.05
N GLU A 79 -2.23 13.13 -3.23
CA GLU A 79 -1.39 14.26 -3.66
C GLU A 79 -1.52 15.43 -2.68
N GLU A 80 -2.74 15.85 -2.35
CA GLU A 80 -3.02 16.92 -1.40
C GLU A 80 -2.42 16.61 -0.01
N ALA A 81 -2.61 15.39 0.49
CA ALA A 81 -2.09 14.98 1.78
C ALA A 81 -0.56 15.03 1.84
N LEU A 82 0.12 14.55 0.79
CA LEU A 82 1.59 14.54 0.72
C LEU A 82 2.17 15.95 0.53
N ILE A 83 1.51 16.81 -0.24
CA ILE A 83 1.88 18.23 -0.36
C ILE A 83 1.74 18.93 0.99
N GLN A 84 0.62 18.73 1.69
CA GLN A 84 0.36 19.35 2.98
C GLN A 84 1.38 18.88 4.04
N TYR A 85 1.64 17.57 4.12
CA TYR A 85 2.68 17.03 4.99
C TYR A 85 4.05 17.66 4.71
N THR A 86 4.44 17.73 3.43
CA THR A 86 5.73 18.33 3.03
C THR A 86 5.82 19.80 3.42
N LYS A 87 4.71 20.56 3.25
CA LYS A 87 4.62 21.96 3.64
C LYS A 87 4.82 22.13 5.15
N GLU A 88 4.16 21.31 5.96
CA GLU A 88 4.26 21.37 7.42
C GLU A 88 5.64 20.96 7.95
N VAL A 89 6.27 19.95 7.35
CA VAL A 89 7.66 19.57 7.66
C VAL A 89 8.62 20.72 7.34
N LYS A 90 8.50 21.35 6.17
CA LYS A 90 9.34 22.48 5.77
C LYS A 90 9.10 23.72 6.65
N ALA A 91 7.86 23.96 7.06
CA ALA A 91 7.48 25.04 7.97
C ALA A 91 7.82 24.74 9.44
N ARG A 92 8.27 23.51 9.75
CA ARG A 92 8.48 23.01 11.13
C ARG A 92 7.24 23.10 12.02
N THR A 93 6.04 23.07 11.42
CA THR A 93 4.78 22.96 12.15
C THR A 93 4.47 21.49 12.48
N PHE A 94 4.93 20.57 11.63
CA PHE A 94 4.96 19.13 11.93
C PHE A 94 6.38 18.68 12.36
N PRO A 95 6.50 17.78 13.37
CA PRO A 95 5.43 17.33 14.26
C PRO A 95 5.01 18.43 15.25
N GLU A 96 3.72 18.49 15.55
CA GLU A 96 3.19 19.39 16.56
C GLU A 96 3.66 18.99 17.96
N THR A 97 3.42 19.83 18.96
CA THR A 97 3.79 19.53 20.35
C THR A 97 3.07 18.30 20.91
N CYS A 98 1.83 18.04 20.47
CA CYS A 98 1.04 16.88 20.90
C CYS A 98 1.49 15.56 20.25
N THR A 99 2.13 15.61 19.08
CA THR A 99 2.64 14.44 18.33
C THR A 99 4.10 14.13 18.63
N ARG A 100 4.69 14.77 19.65
CA ARG A 100 6.07 14.54 20.11
C ARG A 100 6.09 13.86 21.46
N PHE A 101 7.06 12.96 21.65
CA PHE A 101 7.41 12.50 22.99
C PHE A 101 7.98 13.66 23.81
N ILE A 102 7.32 13.99 24.92
CA ILE A 102 7.76 15.06 25.82
C ILE A 102 8.76 14.47 26.82
N SER A 103 10.02 14.85 26.68
CA SER A 103 11.05 14.53 27.67
C SER A 103 10.79 15.28 28.99
N LYS A 104 10.76 14.57 30.12
CA LYS A 104 10.85 15.22 31.44
C LYS A 104 12.25 15.81 31.61
N LYS A 105 12.34 17.07 32.05
CA LYS A 105 13.55 17.93 32.16
C LYS A 105 14.80 17.25 32.76
N LYS A 106 14.61 16.24 33.62
CA LYS A 106 15.69 15.47 34.26
C LYS A 106 16.38 14.44 33.34
N SER A 107 15.80 14.11 32.18
CA SER A 107 16.28 13.03 31.30
C SER A 107 17.22 13.47 30.17
N LEU A 108 17.16 14.73 29.70
CA LEU A 108 17.98 15.18 28.57
C LEU A 108 19.49 15.13 28.88
N MET A 109 19.89 15.58 30.07
CA MET A 109 21.28 15.48 30.55
C MET A 109 21.74 14.04 30.76
N ALA A 110 20.82 13.12 31.08
CA ALA A 110 21.12 11.70 31.19
C ALA A 110 21.35 11.06 29.82
N TYR A 111 20.57 11.43 28.80
CA TYR A 111 20.79 11.00 27.41
C TYR A 111 22.09 11.56 26.81
N MET A 112 22.48 12.77 27.20
CA MET A 112 23.73 13.42 26.77
C MET A 112 24.96 12.97 27.57
N GLY A 113 24.82 11.95 28.44
CA GLY A 113 25.95 11.34 29.15
C GLY A 113 26.58 12.24 30.21
N GLY A 114 25.77 12.90 31.05
CA GLY A 114 26.25 13.78 32.12
C GLY A 114 27.19 13.13 33.14
N ASN A 115 28.48 13.05 32.81
CA ASN A 115 29.65 13.29 33.66
C ASN A 115 30.96 13.09 32.87
N GLN A 116 31.20 13.88 31.83
CA GLN A 116 32.56 14.19 31.41
C GLN A 116 32.73 15.70 31.29
N LYS A 117 33.74 16.22 32.00
CA LYS A 117 34.19 17.60 31.86
C LYS A 117 34.46 17.86 30.37
N MET A 118 33.62 18.68 29.73
CA MET A 118 33.91 19.27 28.44
C MET A 118 35.11 20.20 28.61
N ASN A 119 36.32 19.70 28.37
CA ASN A 119 37.43 20.55 27.98
C ASN A 119 37.20 20.89 26.52
N VAL A 120 36.44 21.95 26.27
CA VAL A 120 36.44 22.60 24.95
C VAL A 120 37.81 23.26 24.82
N VAL A 121 38.77 22.52 24.26
CA VAL A 121 40.03 23.08 23.79
C VAL A 121 39.69 23.96 22.60
N THR A 122 39.58 25.25 22.82
CA THR A 122 39.58 26.26 21.76
C THR A 122 40.95 26.25 21.10
N HIS A 123 41.14 25.45 20.06
CA HIS A 123 42.20 25.66 19.08
C HIS A 123 41.66 26.57 17.98
N ILE A 124 41.72 27.87 18.24
CA ILE A 124 41.75 28.88 17.19
C ILE A 124 43.19 28.84 16.67
N HIS A 125 43.45 28.04 15.64
CA HIS A 125 44.66 28.23 14.85
C HIS A 125 44.39 29.34 13.84
N GLU A 126 45.13 30.43 14.02
CA GLU A 126 45.27 31.51 13.07
C GLU A 126 45.72 30.94 11.71
N LEU A 127 44.91 31.13 10.68
CA LEU A 127 45.38 31.19 9.31
C LEU A 127 45.28 32.65 8.86
N LYS A 128 46.32 33.41 9.21
CA LYS A 128 46.79 34.54 8.42
C LYS A 128 48.09 34.11 7.76
N ASN A 129 48.03 33.89 6.46
CA ASN A 129 48.90 34.47 5.44
C ASN A 129 48.32 34.15 4.07
#